data_AF-A0A6B0WTR9-F1
#
_entry.id   AF-A0A6B0WTR9-F1
#
_cell.length_a   1.000
_cell.length_b   1.000
_cell.length_c   1.000
_cell.angle_alpha   90.00
_cell.angle_beta   90.00
_cell.angle_gamma   90.00
#
_symmetry.space_group_name_H-M   'P 1'
#
loop_
_entity.id
_entity.type
_entity.pdbx_description
1 polymer ?
#
loop_
_entity_poly.entity_id
_entity_poly.type
_entity_poly.pdbx_seq_one_letter_code
_entity_poly.pdbx_strand_id
1 'polypeptide(L)'
;MSDFIASIKANFNERYPGIHHAIVKHYFTSIIILIIFFAFILRYFQLNVGLPYLYFWDEPLTASNALQMIKTGDYNPHFFKYGSLMIYLNLLIDQLYRIYLSL
;
A
#
# COMPACT_ATOMS: atom_id res chain seq x y z
N MET A 1 22.16 45.18 13.61
CA MET A 1 22.13 43.72 13.91
C MET A 1 21.41 42.93 12.83
N SER A 2 20.32 43.43 12.26
CA SER A 2 19.64 42.87 11.07
C SER A 2 20.57 42.68 9.86
N ASP A 3 21.39 43.68 9.57
CA ASP A 3 22.16 43.73 8.32
C ASP A 3 23.35 42.75 8.34
N PHE A 4 23.87 42.47 9.54
CA PHE A 4 24.88 41.44 9.77
C PHE A 4 24.29 40.03 9.58
N ILE A 5 23.07 39.79 10.05
CA ILE A 5 22.37 38.51 9.83
C ILE A 5 22.04 38.33 8.34
N ALA A 6 21.66 39.41 7.65
CA ALA A 6 21.39 39.39 6.22
C ALA A 6 22.65 39.10 5.39
N SER A 7 23.80 39.71 5.74
CA SER A 7 25.07 39.47 5.04
C SER A 7 25.59 38.04 5.23
N ILE A 8 25.41 37.47 6.42
CA ILE A 8 25.73 36.05 6.67
C ILE A 8 24.85 35.14 5.82
N LYS A 9 23.53 35.39 5.76
CA LYS A 9 22.61 34.59 4.93
C LYS A 9 22.94 34.67 3.44
N ALA A 10 23.29 35.86 2.95
CA ALA A 10 23.65 36.08 1.54
C ALA A 10 24.94 35.31 1.19
N ASN A 11 26.00 35.46 2.00
CA ASN A 11 27.27 34.78 1.80
C ASN A 11 27.13 33.24 1.88
N PHE A 12 26.30 32.76 2.81
CA PHE A 12 26.01 31.33 2.92
C PHE A 12 25.25 30.79 1.69
N ASN A 13 24.27 31.53 1.17
CA ASN A 13 23.49 31.12 0.00
C ASN A 13 24.32 31.13 -1.29
N GLU A 14 25.29 32.05 -1.43
CA GLU A 14 26.25 32.05 -2.55
C GLU A 14 27.23 30.88 -2.47
N ARG A 15 27.70 30.55 -1.27
CA ARG A 15 28.66 29.47 -1.05
C ARG A 15 28.03 28.08 -1.16
N TYR A 16 26.72 28.00 -0.95
CA TYR A 16 25.94 26.75 -0.90
C TYR A 16 24.55 26.91 -1.53
N PRO A 17 24.48 27.11 -2.86
CA PRO A 17 23.22 27.33 -3.55
C PRO A 17 22.29 26.12 -3.39
N GLY A 18 21.08 26.34 -2.88
CA GLY A 18 20.04 25.31 -2.82
C GLY A 18 20.12 24.31 -1.67
N ILE A 19 21.09 24.42 -0.75
CA ILE A 19 21.20 23.51 0.41
C ILE A 19 19.92 23.54 1.27
N HIS A 20 19.33 24.71 1.50
CA HIS A 20 18.06 24.81 2.22
C HIS A 20 16.92 24.04 1.53
N HIS A 21 16.84 24.08 0.20
CA HIS A 21 15.81 23.36 -0.56
C HIS A 21 16.03 21.85 -0.50
N ALA A 22 17.30 21.39 -0.59
CA ALA A 22 17.63 19.98 -0.47
C ALA A 22 17.30 19.44 0.94
N ILE A 23 17.72 20.15 1.99
CA ILE A 23 17.46 19.77 3.38
C ILE A 23 15.94 19.71 3.66
N VAL A 24 15.19 20.75 3.28
CA VAL A 24 13.73 20.78 3.47
C VAL A 24 13.04 19.66 2.68
N LYS A 25 13.49 19.39 1.45
CA LYS A 25 12.98 18.27 0.63
C LYS A 25 13.22 16.91 1.29
N HIS A 26 14.39 16.70 1.88
CA HIS A 26 14.70 15.46 2.60
C HIS A 26 13.80 15.28 3.83
N TYR A 27 13.64 16.31 4.66
CA TYR A 27 12.74 16.25 5.82
C TYR A 27 11.29 16.01 5.40
N PHE A 28 10.82 16.70 4.36
CA PHE A 28 9.48 16.50 3.83
C PHE A 28 9.25 15.06 3.34
N THR A 29 10.23 14.51 2.61
CA THR A 29 10.18 13.13 2.12
C THR A 29 10.17 12.13 3.29
N SER A 30 11.02 12.33 4.29
CA SER A 30 11.06 11.49 5.49
C SER A 30 9.75 11.49 6.27
N ILE A 31 9.10 12.66 6.39
CA ILE A 31 7.79 12.77 7.04
C ILE A 31 6.72 11.99 6.27
N ILE A 32 6.69 12.11 4.94
CA ILE A 32 5.74 11.34 4.11
C ILE A 32 5.97 9.83 4.29
N ILE A 33 7.22 9.37 4.24
CA ILE A 33 7.55 7.96 4.44
C ILE A 33 7.07 7.49 5.82
N LEU A 34 7.28 8.29 6.86
CA LEU A 34 6.84 7.96 8.21
C LEU A 34 5.31 7.85 8.30
N ILE A 35 4.57 8.77 7.67
CA ILE A 35 3.11 8.74 7.63
C ILE A 35 2.61 7.50 6.90
N ILE A 36 3.17 7.19 5.72
CA ILE A 36 2.80 6.01 4.95
C ILE A 36 3.10 4.73 5.75
N PHE A 37 4.26 4.67 6.39
CA PHE A 37 4.68 3.53 7.20
C PHE A 37 3.74 3.32 8.40
N PHE A 38 3.38 4.40 9.10
CA PHE A 38 2.45 4.33 10.22
C PHE A 38 1.05 3.91 9.77
N ALA A 39 0.55 4.46 8.65
CA ALA A 39 -0.71 4.05 8.05
C ALA A 39 -0.70 2.56 7.64
N PHE A 40 0.41 2.08 7.11
CA PHE A 40 0.59 0.66 6.78
C PHE A 40 0.50 -0.23 8.02
N ILE A 41 1.16 0.13 9.13
CA ILE A 41 1.10 -0.63 10.39
C ILE A 41 -0.34 -0.70 10.90
N LEU A 42 -1.05 0.42 10.95
CA LEU A 42 -2.45 0.46 11.38
C LEU A 42 -3.32 -0.45 10.50
N ARG A 43 -3.09 -0.45 9.19
CA ARG A 43 -3.81 -1.30 8.25
C ARG A 43 -3.47 -2.78 8.42
N TYR A 44 -2.20 -3.09 8.70
CA TYR A 44 -1.73 -4.45 8.94
C TYR A 44 -2.45 -5.10 10.14
N PHE A 45 -2.62 -4.36 11.23
CA PHE A 45 -3.37 -4.87 12.38
C PHE A 45 -4.85 -5.14 12.09
N GLN A 46 -5.44 -4.42 11.12
CA GLN A 46 -6.82 -4.64 10.70
C GLN A 46 -7.00 -5.86 9.77
N LEU A 47 -5.93 -6.43 9.20
CA LEU A 47 -6.03 -7.57 8.27
C LEU A 47 -6.66 -8.81 8.92
N ASN A 48 -6.53 -8.96 10.25
CA ASN A 48 -7.09 -10.10 10.97
C ASN A 48 -8.52 -9.87 11.46
N VAL A 49 -9.07 -8.67 11.27
CA VAL A 49 -10.44 -8.37 11.70
C VAL A 49 -11.41 -9.09 10.77
N GLY A 50 -12.24 -9.97 11.31
CA GLY A 50 -13.24 -10.74 10.56
C GLY A 50 -12.82 -12.16 10.24
N LEU A 51 -11.52 -12.47 10.16
CA LEU A 51 -11.05 -13.85 9.98
C LEU A 51 -11.52 -14.77 11.12
N PRO A 52 -11.86 -16.04 10.83
CA PRO A 52 -11.72 -16.72 9.54
C PRO A 52 -12.93 -16.59 8.60
N TYR A 53 -13.96 -15.84 8.99
CA TYR A 53 -15.22 -15.76 8.25
C TYR A 53 -15.26 -14.52 7.35
N LEU A 54 -15.95 -14.63 6.23
CA LEU A 54 -16.24 -13.48 5.39
C LEU A 54 -17.34 -12.69 6.10
N TYR A 55 -17.00 -11.48 6.53
CA TYR A 55 -17.83 -10.67 7.43
C TYR A 55 -18.76 -9.75 6.65
N PHE A 56 -18.32 -9.29 5.49
CA PHE A 56 -19.09 -8.38 4.65
C PHE A 56 -19.79 -9.13 3.52
N TRP A 57 -20.98 -8.64 3.12
CA TRP A 57 -21.85 -9.32 2.14
C TRP A 57 -21.23 -9.43 0.74
N ASP A 58 -20.27 -8.58 0.41
CA ASP A 58 -19.59 -8.53 -0.89
C ASP A 58 -18.36 -9.45 -0.97
N GLU A 59 -17.71 -9.76 0.16
CA GLU A 59 -16.52 -10.62 0.21
C GLU A 59 -16.75 -12.04 -0.36
N PRO A 60 -17.87 -12.75 -0.05
CA PRO A 60 -18.15 -14.06 -0.62
C PRO A 60 -18.29 -14.05 -2.12
N LEU A 61 -18.74 -12.95 -2.72
CA LEU A 61 -18.93 -12.86 -4.16
C LEU A 61 -17.60 -12.92 -4.90
N THR A 62 -16.54 -12.32 -4.35
CA THR A 62 -15.22 -12.39 -4.97
C THR A 62 -14.42 -13.61 -4.54
N ALA A 63 -14.46 -13.96 -3.25
CA ALA A 63 -13.68 -15.07 -2.69
C ALA A 63 -14.22 -16.44 -3.12
N SER A 64 -15.54 -16.64 -3.11
CA SER A 64 -16.13 -17.93 -3.48
C SER A 64 -15.95 -18.24 -4.96
N ASN A 65 -16.00 -17.21 -5.82
CA ASN A 65 -15.75 -17.37 -7.25
C ASN A 65 -14.29 -17.77 -7.51
N ALA A 66 -13.33 -17.11 -6.87
CA ALA A 66 -11.92 -17.50 -6.94
C ALA A 66 -11.70 -18.94 -6.45
N LEU A 67 -12.29 -19.32 -5.31
CA LEU A 67 -12.22 -20.68 -4.79
C LEU A 67 -12.89 -21.70 -5.73
N GLN A 68 -13.99 -21.34 -6.38
CA GLN A 68 -14.66 -22.20 -7.36
C GLN A 68 -13.76 -22.45 -8.58
N MET A 69 -13.11 -21.41 -9.12
CA MET A 69 -12.14 -21.57 -10.22
C MET A 69 -11.02 -22.55 -9.86
N ILE A 70 -10.49 -22.46 -8.64
CA ILE A 70 -9.44 -23.37 -8.16
C ILE A 70 -9.95 -24.81 -8.11
N LYS A 71 -11.21 -25.01 -7.67
CA LYS A 71 -11.82 -26.33 -7.51
C LYS A 71 -12.23 -26.97 -8.85
N THR A 72 -12.74 -26.17 -9.79
CA THR A 72 -13.26 -26.67 -11.09
C THR A 72 -12.20 -26.71 -12.18
N GLY A 73 -11.13 -25.92 -12.05
CA GLY A 73 -10.15 -25.70 -13.13
C GLY A 73 -10.65 -24.76 -14.23
N ASP A 74 -11.83 -24.17 -14.06
CA ASP A 74 -12.39 -23.18 -14.97
C ASP A 74 -12.02 -21.76 -14.49
N TYR A 75 -11.14 -21.08 -15.23
CA TYR A 75 -10.65 -19.74 -14.89
C TYR A 75 -11.60 -18.60 -15.30
N ASN A 76 -12.82 -18.93 -15.72
CA ASN A 76 -13.85 -17.94 -15.99
C ASN A 76 -14.68 -17.65 -14.71
N PRO A 77 -14.74 -16.39 -14.23
CA PRO A 77 -15.49 -16.05 -13.02
C PRO A 77 -16.99 -16.25 -13.13
N HIS A 78 -17.53 -16.29 -14.36
CA HIS A 78 -18.98 -16.33 -14.63
C HIS A 78 -19.79 -15.21 -13.92
N PHE A 79 -19.10 -14.24 -13.34
CA PHE A 79 -19.64 -13.17 -12.52
C PHE A 79 -18.94 -11.86 -12.88
N PHE A 80 -19.61 -11.06 -13.70
CA PHE A 80 -19.08 -9.81 -14.27
C PHE A 80 -19.80 -8.56 -13.74
N LYS A 81 -20.52 -8.66 -12.62
CA LYS A 81 -21.18 -7.51 -11.98
C LYS A 81 -20.18 -6.52 -11.38
N TYR A 82 -19.00 -6.99 -11.00
CA TYR A 82 -17.88 -6.19 -10.53
C TYR A 82 -16.67 -6.41 -11.43
N GLY A 83 -15.67 -5.53 -11.34
CA GLY A 83 -14.41 -5.71 -12.06
C GLY A 83 -13.77 -7.07 -11.71
N SER A 84 -13.51 -7.89 -12.73
CA SER A 84 -12.96 -9.25 -12.58
C SER A 84 -11.53 -9.29 -12.04
N LEU A 85 -10.82 -8.15 -12.06
CA LEU A 85 -9.45 -8.02 -11.56
C LEU A 85 -9.33 -8.50 -10.10
N MET A 86 -10.26 -8.11 -9.23
CA MET A 86 -10.22 -8.52 -7.81
C MET A 86 -10.40 -10.03 -7.66
N ILE A 87 -11.21 -10.66 -8.51
CA ILE A 87 -11.41 -12.12 -8.50
C ILE A 87 -10.12 -12.84 -8.90
N TYR A 88 -9.42 -12.34 -9.92
CA TYR A 88 -8.13 -12.90 -10.35
C TYR A 88 -7.01 -12.69 -9.30
N LEU A 89 -7.00 -11.56 -8.59
CA LEU A 89 -6.06 -11.33 -7.49
C LEU A 89 -6.31 -12.31 -6.32
N ASN A 90 -7.57 -12.51 -5.94
CA ASN A 90 -7.93 -13.50 -4.93
C ASN A 90 -7.55 -14.92 -5.37
N LEU A 91 -7.83 -15.27 -6.63
CA LEU A 91 -7.41 -16.56 -7.21
C LEU A 91 -5.90 -16.78 -7.07
N LEU A 92 -5.09 -15.77 -7.39
CA LEU A 92 -3.63 -15.88 -7.28
C LEU A 92 -3.19 -16.11 -5.82
N ILE A 93 -3.72 -15.33 -4.88
CA ILE A 93 -3.37 -15.44 -3.46
C ILE A 93 -3.81 -16.79 -2.89
N ASP A 94 -5.05 -17.21 -3.16
CA ASP A 94 -5.59 -18.48 -2.69
C ASP A 94 -4.82 -19.67 -3.26
N GLN A 95 -4.41 -19.58 -4.53
CA GLN A 95 -3.59 -20.59 -5.19
C GLN A 95 -2.19 -20.69 -4.56
N LEU A 96 -1.55 -19.56 -4.28
CA LEU A 96 -0.26 -19.51 -3.57
C LEU A 96 -0.37 -20.08 -2.15
N TYR A 97 -1.43 -19.71 -1.42
CA TYR A 97 -1.69 -20.22 -0.09
C TYR A 97 -1.92 -21.74 -0.09
N ARG A 98 -2.66 -22.26 -1.08
CA ARG A 98 -2.84 -23.70 -1.29
C ARG A 98 -1.51 -24.42 -1.51
N ILE A 99 -0.63 -23.84 -2.33
CA ILE A 99 0.71 -24.41 -2.59
C ILE A 99 1.54 -24.41 -1.30
N TYR A 100 1.54 -23.31 -0.54
CA TYR A 100 2.22 -23.21 0.75
C TYR A 100 1.74 -24.26 1.76
N LEU A 101 0.43 -24.51 1.84
CA LEU A 101 -0.14 -25.55 2.68
C LEU A 101 0.16 -26.98 2.21
N SER A 102 0.49 -27.17 0.94
CA SER A 102 0.81 -28.49 0.36
C SER A 102 2.28 -28.87 0.43
N LEU A 103 3.15 -27.95 0.86
CA LEU A 103 4.59 -28.14 1.05
C LEU A 103 4.89 -28.64 2.47
#